data_AF-A0A2S8GCI6-F1
#
_entry.id   AF-A0A2S8GCI6-F1
#
_cell.length_a   1.000
_cell.length_b   1.000
_cell.length_c   1.000
_cell.angle_alpha   90.00
_cell.angle_beta   90.00
_cell.angle_gamma   90.00
#
_symmetry.space_group_name_H-M   'P 1'
#
loop_
_entity.id
_entity.type
_entity.pdbx_description
1 polymer ?
#
loop_
_entity_poly.entity_id
_entity_poly.type
_entity_poly.pdbx_seq_one_letter_code
_entity_poly.pdbx_strand_id
1 'polypeptide(L)'
;MFIAKVTGSVISTQKVDTMVGHKLLVVEPYRLESKDRQSLVTTGRTFVAVDMLGSGVGDFVLITQGSSARLTAETKSLPIDCVVIGIVDRAHIENFCVYDRDEESADQSQPAAKPTPAKAAPPKPAPKPPEPKKEESSEDSDS
;
A
#
# COMPACT_ATOMS: atom_id res chain seq x y z
N MET A 1 -10.33 -6.76 8.23
CA MET A 1 -10.65 -5.48 7.55
C MET A 1 -9.35 -4.85 7.09
N PHE A 2 -9.39 -4.03 6.05
CA PHE A 2 -8.23 -3.27 5.55
C PHE A 2 -8.57 -1.79 5.47
N ILE A 3 -7.60 -0.93 5.76
CA ILE A 3 -7.63 0.46 5.28
C ILE A 3 -7.31 0.40 3.79
N ALA A 4 -8.12 1.04 2.96
CA ALA A 4 -7.94 1.08 1.52
C ALA A 4 -8.21 2.48 0.99
N LYS A 5 -7.53 2.89 -0.08
CA LYS A 5 -7.84 4.13 -0.79
C LYS A 5 -8.76 3.82 -1.96
N VAL A 6 -9.81 4.61 -2.14
CA VAL A 6 -10.63 4.55 -3.35
C VAL A 6 -9.86 5.17 -4.51
N THR A 7 -9.58 4.37 -5.52
CA THR A 7 -8.78 4.78 -6.69
C THR A 7 -9.63 4.98 -7.94
N GLY A 8 -10.89 4.53 -7.93
CA GLY A 8 -11.80 4.67 -9.05
C GLY A 8 -13.14 3.96 -8.85
N SER A 9 -13.84 3.72 -9.95
CA SER A 9 -15.12 3.00 -9.97
C SER A 9 -15.22 2.05 -11.15
N VAL A 10 -16.00 0.99 -11.00
CA VAL A 10 -16.30 0.02 -12.07
C VAL A 10 -17.75 0.15 -12.49
N ILE A 11 -18.00 0.13 -13.80
CA ILE A 11 -19.36 0.10 -14.37
C ILE A 11 -19.57 -1.26 -15.03
N SER A 12 -20.62 -1.97 -14.61
CA SER A 12 -21.11 -3.17 -15.27
C SER A 12 -22.59 -3.01 -15.59
N THR A 13 -22.95 -3.05 -16.87
CA THR A 13 -24.35 -2.96 -17.35
C THR A 13 -25.02 -4.33 -17.39
N GLN A 14 -24.25 -5.40 -17.58
CA GLN A 14 -24.73 -6.79 -17.54
C GLN A 14 -24.28 -7.45 -16.24
N LYS A 15 -25.22 -7.62 -15.30
CA LYS A 15 -25.00 -8.18 -13.96
C LYS A 15 -26.31 -8.75 -13.42
N VAL A 16 -26.24 -9.54 -12.36
CA VAL A 16 -27.43 -10.07 -11.70
C VAL A 16 -28.29 -8.94 -11.12
N ASP A 17 -29.61 -9.14 -11.12
CA ASP A 17 -30.58 -8.09 -10.73
C ASP A 17 -30.35 -7.56 -9.30
N THR A 18 -29.91 -8.42 -8.38
CA THR A 18 -29.60 -8.02 -7.01
C THR A 18 -28.46 -7.01 -6.91
N MET A 19 -27.60 -6.89 -7.92
CA MET A 19 -26.50 -5.92 -7.97
C MET A 19 -26.87 -4.61 -8.68
N VAL A 20 -28.10 -4.47 -9.17
CA VAL A 20 -28.58 -3.23 -9.79
C VAL A 20 -28.73 -2.15 -8.72
N GLY A 21 -28.28 -0.93 -9.01
CA GLY A 21 -28.33 0.21 -8.08
C GLY A 21 -27.16 0.30 -7.10
N HIS A 22 -26.28 -0.69 -7.04
CA HIS A 22 -25.11 -0.67 -6.15
C HIS A 22 -23.90 -0.01 -6.82
N LYS A 23 -23.26 0.89 -6.08
CA LYS A 23 -22.04 1.58 -6.49
C LYS A 23 -20.83 0.68 -6.27
N LEU A 24 -20.03 0.50 -7.33
CA LEU A 24 -18.83 -0.34 -7.31
C LEU A 24 -17.58 0.55 -7.36
N LEU A 25 -16.76 0.46 -6.32
CA LEU A 25 -15.51 1.20 -6.19
C LEU A 25 -14.31 0.29 -6.45
N VAL A 26 -13.32 0.81 -7.16
CA VAL A 26 -11.98 0.23 -7.19
C VAL A 26 -11.25 0.74 -5.96
N VAL A 27 -10.76 -0.18 -5.13
CA VAL A 27 -10.05 0.14 -3.89
C VAL A 27 -8.71 -0.58 -3.83
N GLU A 28 -7.72 0.11 -3.28
CA GLU A 28 -6.37 -0.40 -3.09
C GLU A 28 -6.07 -0.44 -1.58
N PRO A 29 -5.85 -1.63 -0.98
CA PRO A 29 -5.51 -1.74 0.44
C PRO A 29 -4.12 -1.21 0.74
N TYR A 30 -4.00 -0.58 1.89
CA TYR A 30 -2.75 -0.06 2.44
C TYR A 30 -2.33 -0.88 3.65
N ARG A 31 -1.02 -0.92 3.85
CA ARG A 31 -0.34 -1.47 5.02
C ARG A 31 0.58 -0.41 5.60
N LEU A 32 1.13 -0.66 6.77
CA LEU A 32 2.21 0.18 7.28
C LEU A 32 3.48 -0.06 6.47
N GLU A 33 4.24 1.01 6.25
CA GLU A 33 5.62 0.90 5.78
C GLU A 33 6.42 0.04 6.76
N SER A 34 7.26 -0.85 6.25
CA SER A 34 7.91 -1.89 7.04
C SER A 34 9.03 -1.35 7.93
N LYS A 35 9.65 -0.22 7.56
CA LYS A 35 10.85 0.29 8.22
C LYS A 35 10.54 1.10 9.48
N ASP A 36 9.74 2.16 9.35
CA ASP A 36 9.43 3.09 10.43
C ASP A 36 7.98 2.96 10.92
N ARG A 37 7.09 2.37 10.12
CA ARG A 37 5.65 2.22 10.40
C ARG A 37 4.94 3.55 10.67
N GLN A 38 5.49 4.65 10.14
CA GLN A 38 4.96 6.01 10.33
C GLN A 38 4.09 6.49 9.15
N SER A 39 3.99 5.68 8.10
CA SER A 39 3.19 5.99 6.92
C SER A 39 2.46 4.76 6.40
N LEU A 40 1.39 5.01 5.67
CA LEU A 40 0.67 4.00 4.92
C LEU A 40 1.28 3.87 3.52
N VAL A 41 1.52 2.63 3.10
CA VAL A 41 1.95 2.31 1.74
C VAL A 41 1.03 1.26 1.15
N THR A 42 0.88 1.30 -0.17
CA THR A 42 0.04 0.33 -0.87
C THR A 42 0.54 -1.11 -0.68
N THR A 43 -0.40 -2.05 -0.64
CA THR A 43 -0.15 -3.49 -0.75
C THR A 43 0.09 -3.96 -2.19
N GLY A 44 -0.18 -3.12 -3.19
CA GLY A 44 -0.16 -3.45 -4.62
C GLY A 44 -1.34 -4.32 -5.07
N ARG A 45 -2.32 -4.58 -4.19
CA ARG A 45 -3.52 -5.35 -4.51
C ARG A 45 -4.66 -4.42 -4.89
N THR A 46 -5.58 -4.90 -5.70
CA THR A 46 -6.79 -4.17 -6.08
C THR A 46 -8.01 -5.02 -5.79
N PHE A 47 -9.04 -4.40 -5.24
CA PHE A 47 -10.34 -5.01 -5.03
C PHE A 47 -11.45 -4.15 -5.62
N VAL A 48 -12.58 -4.78 -5.89
CA VAL A 48 -13.84 -4.09 -6.20
C VAL A 48 -14.73 -4.21 -4.97
N ALA A 49 -15.07 -3.07 -4.37
CA ALA A 49 -15.92 -3.01 -3.18
C ALA A 49 -17.27 -2.41 -3.53
N VAL A 50 -18.35 -2.92 -2.92
CA VAL A 50 -19.62 -2.19 -2.89
C VAL A 50 -19.53 -1.05 -1.89
N ASP A 51 -19.98 0.14 -2.29
CA ASP A 51 -20.05 1.31 -1.42
C ASP A 51 -21.49 1.58 -0.98
N MET A 52 -21.70 1.59 0.33
CA MET A 52 -22.98 1.93 0.96
C MET A 52 -22.95 3.28 1.68
N LEU A 53 -21.79 3.96 1.71
CA LEU A 53 -21.57 5.14 2.55
C LEU A 53 -21.33 6.42 1.74
N GLY A 54 -21.16 6.32 0.42
CA GLY A 54 -21.01 7.48 -0.45
C GLY A 54 -19.56 7.94 -0.64
N SER A 55 -18.59 7.03 -0.52
CA SER A 55 -17.15 7.34 -0.61
C SER A 55 -16.72 7.78 -2.02
N GLY A 56 -15.89 8.80 -2.14
CA GLY A 56 -15.34 9.31 -3.40
C GLY A 56 -13.96 8.77 -3.73
N VAL A 57 -13.48 9.02 -4.95
CA VAL A 57 -12.07 8.78 -5.31
C VAL A 57 -11.18 9.67 -4.44
N GLY A 58 -10.14 9.08 -3.86
CA GLY A 58 -9.24 9.77 -2.92
C GLY A 58 -9.52 9.42 -1.46
N ASP A 59 -10.75 9.04 -1.12
CA ASP A 59 -11.10 8.70 0.26
C ASP A 59 -10.35 7.45 0.72
N PHE A 60 -9.79 7.52 1.94
CA PHE A 60 -9.45 6.31 2.67
C PHE A 60 -10.69 5.74 3.34
N VAL A 61 -10.89 4.44 3.16
CA VAL A 61 -12.06 3.69 3.60
C VAL A 61 -11.64 2.43 4.35
N LEU A 62 -12.51 1.96 5.24
CA LEU A 62 -12.40 0.65 5.86
C LEU A 62 -13.20 -0.36 5.05
N ILE A 63 -12.53 -1.40 4.57
CA ILE A 63 -13.18 -2.49 3.84
C ILE A 63 -13.15 -3.79 4.64
N THR A 64 -14.20 -4.60 4.49
CA THR A 64 -14.19 -6.01 4.92
C THR A 64 -14.28 -6.93 3.70
N GLN A 65 -13.85 -8.18 3.87
CA GLN A 65 -13.86 -9.18 2.81
C GLN A 65 -14.50 -10.50 3.25
N GLY A 66 -14.87 -11.33 2.28
CA GLY A 66 -15.46 -12.63 2.49
C GLY A 66 -16.92 -12.56 2.92
N SER A 67 -17.38 -13.55 3.68
CA SER A 67 -18.77 -13.64 4.14
C SER A 67 -19.21 -12.44 4.98
N SER A 68 -18.27 -11.81 5.69
CA SER A 68 -18.53 -10.61 6.49
C SER A 68 -19.05 -9.42 5.68
N ALA A 69 -18.81 -9.38 4.37
CA ALA A 69 -19.36 -8.35 3.50
C ALA A 69 -20.90 -8.36 3.44
N ARG A 70 -21.53 -9.48 3.82
CA ARG A 70 -22.99 -9.70 3.78
C ARG A 70 -23.65 -9.64 5.16
N LEU A 71 -22.99 -9.06 6.16
CA LEU A 71 -23.50 -8.99 7.54
C LEU A 71 -24.26 -7.69 7.85
N THR A 72 -24.73 -6.97 6.83
CA THR A 72 -25.64 -5.82 6.97
C THR A 72 -27.01 -6.14 6.40
N ALA A 73 -28.03 -5.36 6.74
CA ALA A 73 -29.38 -5.55 6.18
C ALA A 73 -29.38 -5.34 4.66
N GLU A 74 -28.58 -4.38 4.19
CA GLU A 74 -28.46 -3.93 2.81
C GLU A 74 -27.66 -4.93 1.96
N THR A 75 -26.72 -5.68 2.56
CA THR A 75 -25.81 -6.57 1.81
C THR A 75 -26.11 -8.05 1.96
N LYS A 76 -27.02 -8.47 2.85
CA LYS A 76 -27.26 -9.88 3.20
C LYS A 76 -27.54 -10.79 2.01
N SER A 77 -28.28 -10.31 1.01
CA SER A 77 -28.66 -11.06 -0.19
C SER A 77 -27.75 -10.82 -1.40
N LEU A 78 -26.76 -9.93 -1.28
CA LEU A 78 -25.90 -9.55 -2.39
C LEU A 78 -24.79 -10.57 -2.62
N PRO A 79 -24.45 -10.94 -3.86
CA PRO A 79 -23.35 -11.84 -4.16
C PRO A 79 -21.99 -11.10 -4.12
N ILE A 80 -21.65 -10.57 -2.96
CA ILE A 80 -20.45 -9.75 -2.76
C ILE A 80 -19.49 -10.39 -1.76
N ASP A 81 -18.21 -10.07 -1.94
CA ASP A 81 -17.10 -10.48 -1.09
C ASP A 81 -16.25 -9.31 -0.60
N CYS A 82 -16.59 -8.06 -0.96
CA CYS A 82 -15.93 -6.86 -0.48
C CYS A 82 -16.91 -5.68 -0.41
N VAL A 83 -16.89 -4.96 0.71
CA VAL A 83 -17.77 -3.80 0.96
C VAL A 83 -17.05 -2.74 1.79
N VAL A 84 -17.33 -1.48 1.49
CA VAL A 84 -16.95 -0.33 2.31
C VAL A 84 -17.87 -0.26 3.54
N ILE A 85 -17.27 -0.35 4.72
CA ILE A 85 -17.98 -0.32 6.02
C ILE A 85 -17.68 0.93 6.85
N GLY A 86 -16.80 1.81 6.38
CA GLY A 86 -16.49 3.08 7.01
C GLY A 86 -15.64 3.97 6.11
N ILE A 87 -15.77 5.29 6.27
CA ILE A 87 -14.81 6.27 5.74
C ILE A 87 -13.84 6.58 6.88
N VAL A 88 -12.53 6.58 6.59
CA VAL A 88 -11.50 6.83 7.59
C VAL A 88 -11.34 8.33 7.73
N ASP A 89 -11.49 8.82 8.96
CA ASP A 89 -11.15 10.21 9.30
C ASP A 89 -9.67 10.31 9.68
N ARG A 90 -9.20 9.45 10.59
CA ARG A 90 -7.82 9.43 11.10
C ARG A 90 -7.34 8.01 11.40
N ALA A 91 -6.04 7.79 11.29
CA ALA A 91 -5.39 6.54 11.70
C ALA A 91 -4.15 6.84 12.56
N HIS A 92 -4.18 6.39 13.81
CA HIS A 92 -3.05 6.51 14.74
C HIS A 92 -2.37 5.16 14.96
N ILE A 93 -1.05 5.14 14.82
CA ILE A 93 -0.20 3.96 15.08
C ILE A 93 0.88 4.39 16.06
N GLU A 94 0.88 3.77 17.24
CA GLU A 94 1.69 4.20 18.37
C GLU A 94 1.46 5.71 18.63
N ASN A 95 2.49 6.53 18.50
CA ASN A 95 2.42 7.97 18.75
C ASN A 95 2.30 8.78 17.45
N PHE A 96 2.11 8.12 16.30
CA PHE A 96 2.10 8.77 14.99
C PHE A 96 0.68 8.80 14.41
N CYS A 97 0.25 9.97 13.93
CA CYS A 97 -0.90 10.05 13.03
C CYS A 97 -0.41 9.71 11.62
N VAL A 98 -0.78 8.53 11.11
CA VAL A 98 -0.32 8.04 9.80
C VAL A 98 -1.26 8.43 8.67
N TYR A 99 -2.43 8.98 9.00
CA TYR A 99 -3.41 9.55 8.08
C TYR A 99 -4.37 10.47 8.85
N ASP A 100 -4.64 11.66 8.31
CA ASP A 100 -5.68 12.58 8.77
C ASP A 100 -6.36 13.22 7.54
N ARG A 101 -7.65 12.96 7.38
CA ARG A 101 -8.43 13.45 6.23
C ARG A 101 -8.48 14.98 6.18
N ASP A 102 -8.47 15.64 7.33
CA ASP A 102 -8.63 17.10 7.40
C ASP A 102 -7.34 17.81 6.98
N GLU A 103 -6.17 17.24 7.25
CA GLU A 103 -4.87 17.81 6.88
C GLU A 103 -4.57 17.68 5.38
N GLU A 104 -4.97 16.58 4.73
CA GLU A 104 -4.74 16.33 3.30
C GLU A 104 -5.60 17.25 2.40
N SER A 105 -6.70 17.81 2.93
CA SER A 105 -7.56 18.75 2.21
C SER A 105 -6.94 20.14 2.01
N ALA A 106 -5.91 20.50 2.80
CA ALA A 106 -5.26 21.81 2.75
C ALA A 106 -4.13 21.91 1.70
N ASP A 107 -3.55 20.78 1.27
CA ASP A 107 -2.33 20.74 0.44
C ASP A 107 -2.62 20.70 -1.09
N GLN A 108 -3.88 20.60 -1.50
CA GLN A 108 -4.26 20.53 -2.93
C GLN A 108 -4.10 21.85 -3.72
N SER A 109 -3.47 22.89 -3.13
CA SER A 109 -3.27 24.20 -3.79
C SER A 109 -1.88 24.42 -4.40
N GLN A 110 -0.98 23.41 -4.41
CA GLN A 110 0.32 23.52 -5.05
C GLN A 110 0.58 22.40 -6.08
N PRO A 111 1.06 22.72 -7.30
CA PRO A 111 1.40 21.69 -8.27
C PRO A 111 2.66 20.96 -7.81
N ALA A 112 2.61 19.62 -7.85
CA ALA A 112 3.67 18.72 -7.46
C ALA A 112 5.05 19.16 -7.98
N ALA A 113 5.91 19.63 -7.07
CA ALA A 113 7.31 19.89 -7.36
C ALA A 113 7.99 18.55 -7.68
N LYS A 114 8.57 18.44 -8.88
CA LYS A 114 9.40 17.29 -9.28
C LYS A 114 10.50 17.04 -8.23
N PRO A 115 10.86 15.77 -7.94
CA PRO A 115 11.95 15.48 -7.03
C PRO A 115 13.26 15.99 -7.62
N THR A 116 13.94 16.88 -6.89
CA THR A 116 15.33 17.28 -7.16
C THR A 116 16.24 16.06 -7.03
N PRO A 117 17.15 15.78 -7.99
CA PRO A 117 18.00 14.60 -7.91
C PRO A 117 18.97 14.70 -6.72
N ALA A 118 19.02 13.64 -5.92
CA ALA A 118 19.92 13.50 -4.79
C ALA A 118 21.39 13.58 -5.24
N LYS A 119 22.19 14.38 -4.51
CA LYS A 119 23.66 14.43 -4.65
C LYS A 119 24.25 13.01 -4.52
N ALA A 120 25.01 12.59 -5.52
CA ALA A 120 25.72 11.31 -5.53
C ALA A 120 26.67 11.20 -4.33
N ALA A 121 26.57 10.10 -3.58
CA ALA A 121 27.54 9.74 -2.55
C ALA A 121 28.89 9.36 -3.20
N PRO A 122 30.04 9.71 -2.59
CA PRO A 122 31.35 9.38 -3.15
C PRO A 122 31.60 7.86 -3.14
N PRO A 123 32.36 7.33 -4.12
CA PRO A 123 32.59 5.89 -4.26
C PRO A 123 33.43 5.34 -3.10
N LYS A 124 33.09 4.12 -2.64
CA LYS A 124 33.87 3.39 -1.63
C LYS A 124 35.27 3.03 -2.17
N PRO A 125 36.32 3.03 -1.32
CA PRO A 125 37.68 2.68 -1.75
C PRO A 125 37.77 1.21 -2.21
N ALA A 126 38.56 0.96 -3.25
CA ALA A 126 38.80 -0.37 -3.80
C ALA A 126 39.53 -1.29 -2.80
N PRO A 127 39.24 -2.61 -2.78
CA PRO A 127 39.95 -3.56 -1.93
C PRO A 127 41.42 -3.71 -2.36
N LYS A 128 42.31 -3.82 -1.37
CA LYS A 128 43.76 -4.00 -1.57
C LYS A 128 44.07 -5.36 -2.22
N PRO A 129 45.08 -5.46 -3.10
CA PRO A 129 45.50 -6.73 -3.70
C PRO A 129 46.06 -7.69 -2.62
N PRO A 130 45.90 -9.01 -2.80
CA PRO A 130 46.47 -10.00 -1.90
C PRO A 130 48.00 -10.06 -2.00
N GLU A 131 48.67 -10.26 -0.85
CA GLU A 131 50.12 -10.39 -0.75
C GLU A 131 50.63 -11.69 -1.40
N PRO A 132 51.82 -11.68 -2.04
CA PRO A 132 52.36 -12.85 -2.72
C PRO A 132 52.79 -13.94 -1.74
N LYS A 133 52.40 -15.19 -2.03
CA LYS A 133 52.85 -16.39 -1.32
C LYS A 133 54.36 -16.57 -1.50
N LYS A 134 55.09 -16.78 -0.40
CA LYS A 134 56.48 -17.23 -0.43
C LYS A 134 56.51 -18.67 -0.97
N GLU A 135 57.27 -18.89 -2.04
CA GLU A 135 57.68 -20.22 -2.48
C GLU A 135 58.65 -20.81 -1.44
N GLU A 136 58.27 -21.92 -0.83
CA GLU A 136 59.18 -22.78 -0.08
C GLU A 136 60.00 -23.60 -1.09
N SER A 137 61.28 -23.27 -1.20
CA SER A 137 62.27 -24.10 -1.89
C SER A 137 62.56 -25.33 -1.04
N SER A 138 62.17 -26.51 -1.52
CA SER A 138 62.65 -27.79 -1.03
C SER A 138 64.11 -27.96 -1.43
N GLU A 139 65.02 -27.89 -0.46
CA GLU A 139 66.40 -28.37 -0.62
C GLU A 139 66.43 -29.87 -0.37
N ASP A 140 66.75 -30.62 -1.43
CA ASP A 140 67.31 -31.97 -1.36
C ASP A 140 68.64 -31.94 -0.61
N SER A 141 68.81 -32.81 0.39
CA SER A 141 70.13 -33.21 0.85
C SER A 141 70.13 -34.65 1.37
N ASP A 142 70.78 -35.51 0.59
CA ASP A 142 71.32 -36.82 0.94
C ASP A 142 72.00 -36.86 2.32
N SER A 143 71.70 -37.89 3.11
CA SER A 143 72.65 -38.75 3.86
C SER A 143 71.91 -39.79 4.71
#